data_AF-A0A223S063-F1
#
_entry.id   AF-A0A223S063-F1
#
_cell.length_a   1.000
_cell.length_b   1.000
_cell.length_c   1.000
_cell.angle_alpha   90.00
_cell.angle_beta   90.00
_cell.angle_gamma   90.00
#
_symmetry.space_group_name_H-M   'P 1'
#
loop_
_entity.id
_entity.type
_entity.pdbx_description
1 polymer ?
#
loop_
_entity_poly.entity_id
_entity_poly.type
_entity_poly.pdbx_seq_one_letter_code
_entity_poly.pdbx_strand_id
1 'polypeptide(L)' 'MAIMSTATIPTPLAARFLDVWGDAYLADDLGTRLTCHEVDVLADMLAALGDPGAAATWIGAHAVDDDEGDAHHTLKGSPQ' A
#
# COMPACT_ATOMS: atom_id res chain seq x y z
N MET A 1 6.74 -18.77 19.01
CA MET A 1 7.41 -19.07 17.72
C MET A 1 6.30 -19.13 16.68
N ALA A 2 6.20 -18.12 15.81
CA ALA A 2 5.18 -18.12 14.76
C ALA A 2 5.65 -19.04 13.63
N ILE A 3 4.79 -19.96 13.20
CA ILE A 3 5.02 -20.74 11.99
C ILE A 3 4.83 -19.80 10.79
N MET A 4 5.92 -19.41 10.13
CA MET A 4 5.81 -18.76 8.82
C MET A 4 5.40 -19.83 7.80
N SER A 5 4.09 -19.96 7.58
CA SER A 5 3.55 -20.76 6.48
C SER A 5 3.54 -19.91 5.21
N THR A 6 4.17 -20.42 4.16
CA THR A 6 4.13 -19.81 2.83
C THR A 6 2.86 -20.24 2.10
N ALA A 7 2.15 -19.27 1.51
CA ALA A 7 1.06 -19.52 0.58
C ALA A 7 1.58 -19.39 -0.85
N THR A 8 1.29 -20.36 -1.71
CA THR A 8 1.58 -20.27 -3.15
C THR A 8 0.40 -19.61 -3.86
N ILE A 9 0.62 -18.44 -4.45
CA ILE A 9 -0.39 -17.75 -5.26
C ILE A 9 -0.15 -18.06 -6.75
N PRO A 10 -1.14 -18.56 -7.50
CA PRO A 10 -1.02 -18.72 -8.94
C PRO A 10 -0.66 -17.40 -9.64
N THR A 11 0.33 -17.41 -10.52
CA THR A 11 0.81 -16.22 -11.23
C THR A 11 -0.29 -15.38 -11.89
N PRO A 12 -1.31 -15.97 -12.56
CA PRO A 12 -2.39 -15.16 -13.15
C PRO A 12 -3.23 -14.42 -12.11
N LEU A 13 -3.38 -14.96 -10.90
CA LEU A 13 -4.11 -14.30 -9.82
C LEU A 13 -3.29 -13.16 -9.21
N ALA A 14 -1.98 -13.37 -9.00
CA ALA A 14 -1.07 -12.32 -8.59
C ALA A 14 -1.03 -11.18 -9.61
N ALA A 15 -0.92 -11.50 -10.90
CA ALA A 15 -0.91 -10.51 -11.97
C ALA A 15 -2.22 -9.70 -12.00
N ARG A 16 -3.38 -10.35 -11.86
CA ARG A 16 -4.67 -9.65 -11.81
C ARG A 16 -4.82 -8.77 -10.57
N PHE A 17 -4.25 -9.16 -9.44
CA PHE A 17 -4.21 -8.32 -8.25
C PHE A 17 -3.37 -7.07 -8.49
N LEU A 18 -2.15 -7.23 -9.01
CA LEU A 18 -1.25 -6.13 -9.35
C LEU A 18 -1.83 -5.21 -10.43
N ASP A 19 -2.56 -5.74 -11.41
CA ASP A 19 -3.20 -4.95 -12.47
C ASP A 19 -4.23 -3.94 -11.90
N VAL A 20 -4.97 -4.33 -10.86
CA VAL A 20 -5.98 -3.47 -10.22
C VAL A 20 -5.34 -2.58 -9.16
N TRP A 21 -4.59 -3.17 -8.24
CA TRP A 21 -4.06 -2.46 -7.07
C TRP A 21 -2.72 -1.76 -7.34
N GLY A 22 -2.10 -1.97 -8.50
CA GLY A 22 -0.93 -1.22 -8.97
C GLY A 22 -1.29 0.12 -9.64
N ASP A 23 -2.58 0.42 -9.82
CA ASP A 23 -3.03 1.68 -10.43
C ASP A 23 -2.90 2.86 -9.46
N ALA A 24 -2.06 3.82 -9.82
CA ALA A 24 -1.84 5.03 -9.05
C ALA A 24 -3.08 5.94 -8.95
N TYR A 25 -3.96 5.95 -9.97
CA TYR A 25 -5.20 6.73 -9.92
C TYR A 25 -6.18 6.14 -8.92
N LEU A 26 -6.26 4.81 -8.85
CA LEU A 26 -7.08 4.13 -7.84
C LEU A 26 -6.54 4.41 -6.42
N ALA A 27 -5.22 4.43 -6.25
CA ALA A 27 -4.60 4.79 -4.98
C ALA A 27 -4.94 6.24 -4.58
N ASP A 28 -4.91 7.20 -5.50
CA ASP A 28 -5.30 8.60 -5.24
C ASP A 28 -6.79 8.72 -4.86
N ASP A 29 -7.68 8.00 -5.55
CA ASP A 29 -9.12 8.04 -5.32
C ASP A 29 -9.56 7.43 -3.97
N LEU A 30 -8.82 6.42 -3.49
CA LEU A 30 -9.21 5.60 -2.33
C LEU A 30 -8.26 5.70 -1.13
N GLY A 31 -7.02 6.15 -1.32
CA GLY A 31 -5.98 6.11 -0.29
C GLY A 31 -6.42 6.75 1.03
N THR A 32 -7.03 7.93 0.95
CA THR A 32 -7.51 8.68 2.13
C THR A 32 -8.76 8.09 2.79
N ARG A 33 -9.39 7.08 2.17
CA ARG A 33 -10.59 6.41 2.69
C ARG A 33 -10.28 5.12 3.45
N LEU A 34 -9.06 4.61 3.31
CA LEU A 34 -8.59 3.44 4.05
C LEU A 34 -8.14 3.88 5.45
N THR A 35 -8.19 2.97 6.41
CA THR A 35 -7.46 3.12 7.67
C THR A 35 -5.97 2.85 7.46
N CYS A 36 -5.11 3.36 8.34
CA CYS A 36 -3.65 3.12 8.26
C CYS A 36 -3.33 1.62 8.20
N HIS A 37 -4.01 0.82 9.02
CA HIS A 37 -3.80 -0.63 9.03
C HIS A 37 -4.19 -1.31 7.70
N GLU A 38 -5.26 -0.83 7.06
CA GLU A 38 -5.68 -1.38 5.76
C GLU A 38 -4.69 -1.04 4.65
N VAL A 39 -4.18 0.21 4.61
CA VAL A 39 -3.18 0.58 3.61
C VAL A 39 -1.83 -0.11 3.85
N ASP A 40 -1.44 -0.33 5.10
CA ASP A 40 -0.21 -1.05 5.46
C ASP A 40 -0.24 -2.48 4.95
N VAL A 41 -1.32 -3.21 5.24
CA VAL A 41 -1.47 -4.61 4.82
C VAL A 41 -1.57 -4.71 3.29
N LEU A 42 -2.20 -3.73 2.63
CA LEU A 42 -2.24 -3.66 1.18
C LEU A 42 -0.84 -3.42 0.57
N ALA A 43 -0.09 -2.47 1.12
CA ALA A 43 1.27 -2.15 0.70
C ALA A 43 2.22 -3.34 0.90
N ASP A 44 2.13 -4.03 2.04
CA ASP A 44 2.88 -5.26 2.30
C ASP A 44 2.59 -6.34 1.26
N MET A 45 1.32 -6.50 0.86
CA MET A 45 0.92 -7.49 -0.14
C MET A 45 1.45 -7.13 -1.54
N LEU A 46 1.36 -5.85 -1.93
CA LEU A 46 1.91 -5.36 -3.20
C LEU A 46 3.42 -5.60 -3.27
N ALA A 47 4.15 -5.26 -2.21
CA ALA A 47 5.59 -5.51 -2.12
C ALA A 47 5.92 -7.02 -2.18
N ALA A 48 5.18 -7.85 -1.45
CA ALA A 48 5.37 -9.31 -1.44
C ALA A 48 5.09 -9.96 -2.82
N LEU A 49 4.17 -9.40 -3.60
CA LEU A 49 3.88 -9.82 -4.96
C LEU A 49 4.86 -9.27 -6.01
N GLY A 50 5.78 -8.39 -5.60
CA GLY A 50 6.87 -7.89 -6.45
C GLY A 50 6.70 -6.45 -6.95
N ASP A 51 5.75 -5.68 -6.42
CA ASP A 51 5.53 -4.27 -6.79
C ASP A 51 5.66 -3.31 -5.58
N PRO A 52 6.90 -3.04 -5.13
CA PRO A 52 7.14 -2.07 -4.07
C PRO A 52 6.85 -0.61 -4.48
N GLY A 53 6.76 -0.31 -5.77
CA GLY A 53 6.43 1.04 -6.26
C GLY A 53 4.96 1.36 -6.04
N ALA A 54 4.08 0.41 -6.37
CA ALA A 54 2.66 0.49 -6.03
C ALA A 54 2.46 0.58 -4.51
N ALA A 55 3.19 -0.21 -3.73
CA ALA A 55 3.14 -0.15 -2.27
C ALA A 55 3.43 1.27 -1.73
N ALA A 56 4.51 1.90 -2.20
CA ALA A 56 4.84 3.28 -1.82
C ALA A 56 3.79 4.30 -2.29
N THR A 57 3.17 4.05 -3.44
CA THR A 57 2.11 4.91 -3.98
C THR A 57 0.88 4.90 -3.06
N TRP A 58 0.47 3.73 -2.57
CA TRP A 58 -0.64 3.60 -1.63
C TRP A 58 -0.38 4.30 -0.30
N ILE A 59 0.82 4.10 0.29
CA ILE A 59 1.20 4.79 1.53
C ILE A 59 1.22 6.31 1.32
N GLY A 60 1.78 6.77 0.20
CA GLY A 60 1.83 8.19 -0.13
C GLY A 60 0.45 8.81 -0.34
N ALA A 61 -0.46 8.12 -1.03
CA ALA A 61 -1.82 8.59 -1.27
C ALA A 61 -2.66 8.64 0.02
N HIS A 62 -2.47 7.67 0.92
CA HIS A 62 -3.12 7.66 2.23
C HIS A 62 -2.65 8.83 3.11
N ALA A 63 -1.35 9.11 3.13
CA ALA A 63 -0.74 10.18 3.89
C ALA A 63 -1.20 11.61 3.52
N VAL A 64 -1.94 11.80 2.42
CA VAL A 64 -2.38 13.14 1.94
C VAL A 64 -3.42 13.79 2.85
N ASP A 65 -4.23 12.99 3.56
CA ASP A 65 -5.35 13.47 4.41
C ASP A 65 -5.18 13.08 5.89
N ASP A 66 -3.99 12.58 6.28
CA ASP A 66 -3.72 12.23 7.67
C ASP A 66 -3.59 13.49 8.54
N ASP A 67 -4.35 13.52 9.64
CA ASP A 67 -4.28 14.55 10.68
C ASP A 67 -2.89 14.59 11.35
N GLU A 68 -2.51 15.76 11.88
CA GLU A 68 -1.28 15.94 12.67
C GLU A 68 -1.20 14.90 13.81
N GLY A 69 -0.31 13.91 13.66
CA GLY A 69 -0.02 12.93 14.70
C GLY A 69 -0.23 11.46 14.32
N ASP A 70 -0.70 11.16 13.10
CA ASP A 70 -0.73 9.79 12.58
C ASP A 70 0.63 9.34 12.01
N ALA A 71 0.87 8.03 11.98
CA ALA A 71 2.13 7.38 11.63
C ALA A 71 2.62 7.70 10.22
N HIS A 72 1.73 8.05 9.29
CA HIS A 72 2.06 8.38 7.90
C HIS A 72 1.96 9.87 7.57
N HIS A 73 1.68 10.74 8.54
CA HIS A 73 1.65 12.18 8.31
C HIS A 73 3.00 12.67 7.73
N THR A 74 2.99 13.04 6.45
CA THR A 74 4.13 13.71 5.81
C THR A 74 3.86 15.19 5.71
N LEU A 75 4.59 15.98 6.51
CA LEU A 75 4.62 17.43 6.37
C LEU A 75 5.06 17.77 4.94
N LYS A 76 4.14 18.28 4.14
CA LYS A 76 4.42 18.76 2.79
C LYS A 76 5.55 19.81 2.85
N GLY A 77 6.79 19.43 2.51
CA GLY A 77 7.93 20.35 2.35
C GLY A 77 9.17 20.15 3.21
N SER A 78 9.37 19.03 3.90
CA SER A 78 10.67 18.72 4.54
C SER A 78 11.55 17.88 3.60
N PRO A 79 12.84 18.21 3.40
CA PRO A 79 13.72 17.41 2.55
C PRO A 79 14.02 16.06 3.23
N GLN A 80 13.97 14.98 2.44
CA GLN A 80 14.57 13.69 2.80
C GLN A 80 16.09 13.80 2.99
#